data_AF-A0A2K2VKK3-F1
#
_entry.id   AF-A0A2K2VKK3-F1
#
_cell.length_a   1.000
_cell.length_b   1.000
_cell.length_c   1.000
_cell.angle_alpha   90.00
_cell.angle_beta   90.00
_cell.angle_gamma   90.00
#
_symmetry.space_group_name_H-M   'P 1'
#
loop_
_entity.id
_entity.type
_entity.pdbx_description
1 polymer ?
#
loop_
_entity_poly.entity_id
_entity_poly.type
_entity_poly.pdbx_seq_one_letter_code
_entity_poly.pdbx_strand_id
1 'polypeptide(L)'
;MATKSVWSDNRFWQRSAAWITGFASVLLIWLTFDTTSQISMGNDSDLQNGVTKRVPGPTVINYKITYEMNKKRQHEIPVIGGMNADGTSAFQEKEKFFGRDDWSEEEAAALLRLGKLGSQAKNCMNCHTLLGNGAYYAPDLTKAWLDPAWGPEGSMQAMTGKNTKEEAMAEFLQNPSQYPTHERMMPNLGITAEEAKGLVAFLKHMSTIDTNGFPRNFGKIQGAVHGK
;
A
#
# COMPACT_ATOMS: atom_id res chain seq x y z
N MET A 1 -13.84 -48.19 -42.79
CA MET A 1 -13.03 -46.98 -42.57
C MET A 1 -12.74 -46.86 -41.09
N ALA A 2 -11.48 -46.82 -40.66
CA ALA A 2 -11.13 -46.66 -39.26
C ALA A 2 -11.59 -45.28 -38.77
N THR A 3 -12.26 -45.22 -37.62
CA THR A 3 -12.68 -43.97 -36.99
C THR A 3 -11.42 -43.20 -36.56
N LYS A 4 -11.20 -42.01 -37.15
CA LYS A 4 -10.11 -41.14 -36.73
C LYS A 4 -10.37 -40.67 -35.31
N SER A 5 -9.43 -40.94 -34.41
CA SER A 5 -9.47 -40.45 -33.05
C SER A 5 -9.18 -38.95 -33.01
N VAL A 6 -9.92 -38.20 -32.20
CA VAL A 6 -9.70 -36.76 -31.95
C VAL A 6 -8.27 -36.50 -31.48
N TRP A 7 -7.68 -37.44 -30.73
CA TRP A 7 -6.29 -37.36 -30.25
C TRP A 7 -5.26 -37.38 -31.38
N SER A 8 -5.61 -37.93 -32.55
CA SER A 8 -4.75 -37.98 -33.74
C SER A 8 -5.08 -36.90 -34.79
N ASP A 9 -6.11 -36.08 -34.56
CA ASP A 9 -6.54 -35.07 -35.52
C ASP A 9 -5.82 -33.73 -35.29
N ASN A 10 -4.79 -33.48 -36.11
CA ASN A 10 -4.03 -32.23 -36.08
C ASN A 10 -4.92 -30.99 -36.28
N ARG A 11 -5.94 -31.07 -37.15
CA ARG A 11 -6.81 -29.92 -37.42
C ARG A 11 -7.72 -29.60 -36.24
N PHE A 12 -8.17 -30.61 -35.51
CA PHE A 12 -8.89 -30.42 -34.25
C PHE A 12 -8.01 -29.65 -33.26
N TRP A 13 -6.79 -30.11 -32.99
CA TRP A 13 -5.90 -29.49 -32.01
C TRP A 13 -5.48 -28.07 -32.41
N GLN A 14 -5.20 -27.82 -33.69
CA GLN A 14 -4.91 -26.48 -34.19
C GLN A 14 -6.08 -25.52 -33.95
N ARG A 15 -7.31 -25.95 -34.24
CA ARG A 15 -8.52 -25.14 -33.99
C ARG A 15 -8.76 -24.91 -32.52
N SER A 16 -8.62 -25.95 -31.69
CA SER A 16 -8.78 -25.86 -30.25
C SER A 16 -7.75 -24.91 -29.63
N ALA A 17 -6.49 -25.01 -30.04
CA ALA A 17 -5.43 -24.09 -29.61
C ALA A 17 -5.74 -22.64 -30.01
N ALA A 18 -6.20 -22.41 -31.25
CA ALA A 18 -6.61 -21.08 -31.71
C ALA A 18 -7.79 -20.52 -30.90
N TRP A 19 -8.82 -21.35 -30.63
CA TRP A 19 -9.98 -20.94 -29.84
C TRP A 19 -9.65 -20.65 -28.38
N ILE A 20 -8.91 -21.53 -27.71
CA ILE A 20 -8.51 -21.36 -26.31
C ILE A 20 -7.66 -20.09 -26.17
N THR A 21 -6.66 -19.93 -27.06
CA THR A 21 -5.79 -18.75 -27.04
C THR A 21 -6.57 -17.47 -27.33
N GLY A 22 -7.46 -17.49 -28.33
CA GLY A 22 -8.30 -16.35 -28.69
C GLY A 22 -9.24 -15.93 -27.56
N PHE A 23 -9.97 -16.88 -26.98
CA PHE A 23 -10.88 -16.62 -25.86
C PHE A 23 -10.12 -16.14 -24.61
N ALA A 24 -9.03 -16.81 -24.24
CA ALA A 24 -8.19 -16.40 -23.12
C ALA A 24 -7.64 -14.98 -23.31
N SER A 25 -7.24 -14.63 -24.54
CA SER A 25 -6.76 -13.26 -24.86
C SER A 25 -7.86 -12.22 -24.68
N VAL A 26 -9.08 -12.48 -25.17
CA VAL A 26 -10.23 -11.57 -24.98
C VAL A 26 -10.56 -11.42 -23.49
N LEU A 27 -10.55 -12.52 -22.73
CA LEU A 27 -10.81 -12.49 -21.30
C LEU A 27 -9.74 -11.66 -20.56
N LEU A 28 -8.46 -11.84 -20.89
CA LEU A 28 -7.37 -11.05 -20.31
C LEU A 28 -7.49 -9.56 -20.63
N ILE A 29 -7.87 -9.20 -21.86
CA ILE A 29 -8.12 -7.81 -22.24
C ILE A 29 -9.26 -7.23 -21.39
N TRP A 30 -10.37 -7.95 -21.25
CA TRP A 30 -11.49 -7.49 -20.44
C TRP A 30 -11.12 -7.30 -18.96
N LEU A 31 -10.46 -8.30 -18.36
CA LEU A 31 -9.96 -8.23 -16.98
C LEU A 31 -8.94 -7.10 -16.78
N THR A 32 -8.18 -6.74 -17.82
CA THR A 32 -7.25 -5.62 -17.77
C THR A 32 -8.00 -4.29 -17.59
N PHE A 33 -9.06 -4.05 -18.35
CA PHE A 33 -9.87 -2.83 -18.21
C PHE A 33 -10.61 -2.78 -16.86
N ASP A 34 -11.19 -3.90 -16.44
CA ASP A 34 -11.84 -4.01 -15.13
C ASP A 34 -10.86 -3.69 -13.99
N THR A 35 -9.69 -4.34 -14.00
CA THR A 35 -8.64 -4.11 -13.00
C THR A 35 -8.16 -2.67 -13.03
N THR A 36 -7.89 -2.10 -14.22
CA THR A 36 -7.43 -0.71 -14.37
C THR A 36 -8.41 0.28 -13.76
N SER A 37 -9.72 0.06 -13.92
CA SER A 37 -10.74 0.91 -13.30
C SER A 37 -10.69 0.85 -11.78
N GLN A 38 -10.47 -0.33 -11.21
CA GLN A 38 -10.45 -0.58 -9.76
C GLN A 38 -9.17 -0.06 -9.08
N ILE A 39 -8.03 -0.05 -9.79
CA ILE A 39 -6.73 0.41 -9.25
C ILE A 39 -6.38 1.84 -9.66
N SER A 40 -7.23 2.51 -10.43
CA SER A 40 -7.04 3.91 -10.80
C SER A 40 -7.02 4.78 -9.54
N MET A 41 -6.01 5.63 -9.43
CA MET A 41 -5.88 6.56 -8.32
C MET A 41 -7.00 7.61 -8.39
N GLY A 42 -7.59 7.93 -7.24
CA GLY A 42 -8.51 9.04 -7.10
C GLY A 42 -7.84 10.41 -7.18
N ASN A 43 -8.63 11.43 -6.99
CA ASN A 43 -8.21 12.83 -6.95
C ASN A 43 -8.80 13.54 -5.72
N ASP A 44 -8.49 14.82 -5.54
CA ASP A 44 -9.00 15.60 -4.41
C ASP A 44 -10.52 15.76 -4.43
N SER A 45 -11.12 15.85 -5.61
CA SER A 45 -12.58 15.96 -5.72
C SER A 45 -13.28 14.71 -5.20
N ASP A 46 -12.70 13.52 -5.37
CA ASP A 46 -13.23 12.29 -4.78
C ASP A 46 -13.25 12.41 -3.24
N LEU A 47 -12.13 12.84 -2.65
CA LEU A 47 -11.97 12.96 -1.19
C LEU A 47 -12.91 14.01 -0.59
N GLN A 48 -13.03 15.17 -1.24
CA GLN A 48 -13.93 16.26 -0.81
C GLN A 48 -15.41 15.86 -0.87
N ASN A 49 -15.77 15.00 -1.83
CA ASN A 49 -17.13 14.47 -1.96
C ASN A 49 -17.38 13.22 -1.08
N GLY A 50 -16.43 12.86 -0.20
CA GLY A 50 -16.55 11.69 0.67
C GLY A 50 -16.42 10.35 -0.05
N VAL A 51 -15.92 10.34 -1.29
CA VAL A 51 -15.74 9.13 -2.09
C VAL A 51 -14.37 8.53 -1.80
N THR A 52 -14.37 7.35 -1.17
CA THR A 52 -13.15 6.57 -0.95
C THR A 52 -12.96 5.58 -2.10
N LYS A 53 -12.16 5.93 -3.11
CA LYS A 53 -11.67 4.95 -4.09
C LYS A 53 -10.69 3.98 -3.44
N ARG A 54 -10.52 2.79 -4.03
CA ARG A 54 -9.58 1.78 -3.51
C ARG A 54 -8.15 2.29 -3.41
N VAL A 55 -7.74 3.12 -4.38
CA VAL A 55 -6.50 3.88 -4.33
C VAL A 55 -6.88 5.36 -4.16
N PRO A 56 -6.83 5.91 -2.94
CA PRO A 56 -7.21 7.30 -2.69
C PRO A 56 -6.33 8.31 -3.45
N GLY A 57 -6.84 9.53 -3.59
CA GLY A 57 -6.08 10.66 -4.12
C GLY A 57 -4.86 11.01 -3.26
N PRO A 58 -3.90 11.77 -3.80
CA PRO A 58 -2.61 11.98 -3.17
C PRO A 58 -2.68 12.79 -1.86
N THR A 59 -3.63 13.72 -1.73
CA THR A 59 -3.79 14.54 -0.51
C THR A 59 -4.33 13.77 0.69
N VAL A 60 -4.59 12.47 0.54
CA VAL A 60 -4.89 11.57 1.67
C VAL A 60 -3.81 11.64 2.76
N ILE A 61 -2.57 12.02 2.41
CA ILE A 61 -1.46 12.23 3.35
C ILE A 61 -1.73 13.34 4.38
N ASN A 62 -2.68 14.25 4.10
CA ASN A 62 -3.10 15.31 5.01
C ASN A 62 -4.04 14.81 6.12
N TYR A 63 -4.53 13.58 6.03
CA TYR A 63 -5.52 13.03 6.94
C TYR A 63 -4.90 12.01 7.87
N LYS A 64 -5.52 11.86 9.04
CA LYS A 64 -5.23 10.74 9.93
C LYS A 64 -5.72 9.45 9.30
N ILE A 65 -4.91 8.41 9.36
CA ILE A 65 -5.21 7.11 8.76
C ILE A 65 -5.30 6.07 9.87
N THR A 66 -6.45 5.40 9.96
CA THR A 66 -6.62 4.22 10.83
C THR A 66 -7.08 3.02 10.01
N TYR A 67 -7.14 1.86 10.68
CA TYR A 67 -7.58 0.62 10.06
C TYR A 67 -8.59 0.00 11.02
N GLU A 68 -9.85 -0.06 10.59
CA GLU A 68 -10.98 -0.38 11.47
C GLU A 68 -11.79 -1.54 10.91
N MET A 69 -12.36 -2.35 11.80
CA MET A 69 -13.21 -3.47 11.40
C MET A 69 -14.52 -2.98 10.78
N ASN A 70 -14.74 -3.27 9.49
CA ASN A 70 -16.02 -2.96 8.85
C ASN A 70 -16.99 -4.14 8.98
N LYS A 71 -18.10 -3.93 9.70
CA LYS A 71 -19.11 -4.98 9.94
C LYS A 71 -19.76 -5.50 8.65
N LYS A 72 -19.90 -4.69 7.61
CA LYS A 72 -20.53 -5.13 6.34
C LYS A 72 -19.58 -6.00 5.52
N ARG A 73 -18.29 -5.66 5.51
CA ARG A 73 -17.26 -6.36 4.74
C ARG A 73 -16.59 -7.50 5.49
N GLN A 74 -16.80 -7.61 6.81
CA GLN A 74 -16.25 -8.66 7.67
C GLN A 74 -14.71 -8.72 7.65
N HIS A 75 -14.07 -7.58 7.36
CA HIS A 75 -12.63 -7.40 7.43
C HIS A 75 -12.30 -5.94 7.74
N GLU A 76 -11.06 -5.70 8.15
CA GLU A 76 -10.56 -4.36 8.41
C GLU A 76 -10.38 -3.57 7.11
N ILE A 77 -10.73 -2.28 7.14
CA ILE A 77 -10.63 -1.35 6.01
C ILE A 77 -9.88 -0.09 6.43
N PRO A 78 -9.25 0.64 5.47
CA PRO A 78 -8.68 1.93 5.78
C PRO A 78 -9.79 2.94 6.08
N VAL A 79 -9.61 3.69 7.17
CA VAL A 79 -10.49 4.79 7.57
C VAL A 79 -9.67 6.07 7.54
N ILE A 80 -10.11 7.01 6.70
CA ILE A 80 -9.40 8.27 6.44
C ILE A 80 -10.15 9.40 7.15
N GLY A 81 -9.44 10.11 8.02
CA GLY A 81 -9.95 11.28 8.73
C GLY A 81 -11.11 10.99 9.68
N GLY A 82 -11.07 9.85 10.37
CA GLY A 82 -12.11 9.42 11.31
C GLY A 82 -13.20 8.58 10.65
N MET A 83 -14.02 7.91 11.48
CA MET A 83 -15.06 6.99 11.03
C MET A 83 -16.43 7.68 11.02
N ASN A 84 -17.17 7.57 9.91
CA ASN A 84 -18.55 8.07 9.80
C ASN A 84 -19.57 7.05 10.34
N ALA A 85 -20.85 7.43 10.36
CA ALA A 85 -21.94 6.59 10.86
C ALA A 85 -22.07 5.23 10.12
N ASP A 86 -21.63 5.17 8.86
CA ASP A 86 -21.66 3.96 8.03
C ASP A 86 -20.45 3.03 8.26
N GLY A 87 -19.53 3.40 9.15
CA GLY A 87 -18.32 2.63 9.42
C GLY A 87 -17.27 2.73 8.30
N THR A 88 -17.20 3.89 7.64
CA THR A 88 -16.27 4.22 6.55
C THR A 88 -15.60 5.59 6.80
N SER A 89 -14.76 6.07 5.89
CA SER A 89 -14.01 7.32 6.03
C SER A 89 -14.90 8.56 6.15
N ALA A 90 -14.60 9.43 7.13
CA ALA A 90 -15.28 10.71 7.36
C ALA A 90 -14.54 11.91 6.77
N PHE A 91 -13.23 11.82 6.54
CA PHE A 91 -12.38 12.92 6.01
C PHE A 91 -12.45 14.22 6.84
N GLN A 92 -12.60 14.11 8.17
CA GLN A 92 -12.69 15.25 9.08
C GLN A 92 -11.39 15.47 9.88
N GLU A 93 -10.75 14.39 10.33
CA GLU A 93 -9.52 14.47 11.13
C GLU A 93 -8.28 14.61 10.25
N LYS A 94 -7.65 15.78 10.32
CA LYS A 94 -6.35 16.06 9.68
C LYS A 94 -5.19 15.54 10.55
N GLU A 95 -4.09 15.19 9.89
CA GLU A 95 -2.83 14.81 10.54
C GLU A 95 -1.70 15.52 9.82
N LYS A 96 -0.90 16.30 10.57
CA LYS A 96 0.28 16.96 10.02
C LYS A 96 1.24 15.93 9.43
N PHE A 97 1.85 16.30 8.32
CA PHE A 97 2.85 15.53 7.62
C PHE A 97 4.03 16.45 7.30
N PHE A 98 5.12 16.29 8.05
CA PHE A 98 6.28 17.17 8.04
C PHE A 98 5.90 18.63 8.34
N GLY A 99 5.15 18.82 9.43
CA GLY A 99 4.79 20.12 9.99
C GLY A 99 3.55 20.80 9.38
N ARG A 100 3.01 20.30 8.26
CA ARG A 100 1.84 20.86 7.56
C ARG A 100 0.79 19.80 7.20
N ASP A 101 -0.46 20.18 7.06
CA ASP A 101 -1.62 19.32 6.77
C ASP A 101 -2.46 19.81 5.56
N ASP A 102 -1.86 20.69 4.76
CA ASP A 102 -2.47 21.40 3.63
C ASP A 102 -1.69 21.17 2.31
N TRP A 103 -1.05 20.01 2.17
CA TRP A 103 -0.38 19.64 0.92
C TRP A 103 -1.38 19.67 -0.24
N SER A 104 -1.08 20.43 -1.30
CA SER A 104 -1.93 20.46 -2.48
C SER A 104 -1.88 19.13 -3.24
N GLU A 105 -2.84 18.91 -4.15
CA GLU A 105 -2.85 17.70 -4.99
C GLU A 105 -1.55 17.54 -5.78
N GLU A 106 -1.02 18.62 -6.34
CA GLU A 106 0.24 18.63 -7.09
C GLU A 106 1.44 18.32 -6.20
N GLU A 107 1.54 18.98 -5.03
CA GLU A 107 2.67 18.78 -4.11
C GLU A 107 2.66 17.35 -3.54
N ALA A 108 1.49 16.87 -3.12
CA ALA A 108 1.31 15.52 -2.62
C ALA A 108 1.63 14.49 -3.70
N ALA A 109 1.12 14.67 -4.94
CA ALA A 109 1.42 13.78 -6.06
C ALA A 109 2.92 13.75 -6.38
N ALA A 110 3.60 14.88 -6.33
CA ALA A 110 5.04 14.96 -6.54
C ALA A 110 5.81 14.16 -5.47
N LEU A 111 5.43 14.28 -4.19
CA LEU A 111 6.03 13.52 -3.10
C LEU A 111 5.79 12.00 -3.24
N LEU A 112 4.56 11.59 -3.56
CA LEU A 112 4.22 10.18 -3.77
C LEU A 112 5.00 9.60 -4.96
N ARG A 113 5.12 10.37 -6.05
CA ARG A 113 5.91 9.99 -7.23
C ARG A 113 7.39 9.82 -6.86
N LEU A 114 7.95 10.75 -6.11
CA LEU A 114 9.34 10.65 -5.64
C LEU A 114 9.55 9.41 -4.76
N GLY A 115 8.66 9.15 -3.80
CA GLY A 115 8.73 7.97 -2.96
C GLY A 115 8.58 6.66 -3.72
N LYS A 116 7.65 6.61 -4.67
CA LYS A 116 7.48 5.44 -5.54
C LYS A 116 8.74 5.17 -6.36
N LEU A 117 9.30 6.20 -7.01
CA LEU A 117 10.55 6.07 -7.76
C LEU A 117 11.73 5.69 -6.85
N GLY A 118 11.83 6.29 -5.67
CA GLY A 118 12.84 5.95 -4.67
C GLY A 118 12.76 4.49 -4.24
N SER A 119 11.55 3.98 -3.94
CA SER A 119 11.38 2.58 -3.52
C SER A 119 11.78 1.59 -4.63
N GLN A 120 11.56 1.95 -5.89
CA GLN A 120 11.98 1.17 -7.06
C GLN A 120 13.49 1.27 -7.30
N ALA A 121 14.05 2.48 -7.28
CA ALA A 121 15.48 2.72 -7.52
C ALA A 121 16.37 2.10 -6.44
N LYS A 122 15.91 2.10 -5.19
CA LYS A 122 16.59 1.46 -4.05
C LYS A 122 16.20 -0.01 -3.87
N ASN A 123 15.37 -0.56 -4.77
CA ASN A 123 14.95 -1.94 -4.84
C ASN A 123 14.36 -2.49 -3.52
N CYS A 124 13.48 -1.71 -2.87
CA CYS A 124 12.88 -2.09 -1.59
C CYS A 124 12.16 -3.45 -1.65
N MET A 125 11.55 -3.79 -2.80
CA MET A 125 10.87 -5.07 -3.02
C MET A 125 11.80 -6.30 -3.00
N ASN A 126 13.13 -6.13 -3.09
CA ASN A 126 14.07 -7.23 -2.98
C ASN A 126 14.32 -7.66 -1.52
N CYS A 127 13.84 -6.88 -0.55
CA CYS A 127 13.86 -7.23 0.87
C CYS A 127 12.45 -7.33 1.46
N HIS A 128 11.55 -6.47 1.03
CA HIS A 128 10.20 -6.34 1.55
C HIS A 128 9.15 -6.79 0.54
N THR A 129 7.94 -7.07 1.03
CA THR A 129 6.75 -7.07 0.18
C THR A 129 6.05 -5.71 0.22
N LEU A 130 5.49 -5.30 -0.92
CA LEU A 130 4.58 -4.18 -1.07
C LEU A 130 3.30 -4.73 -1.70
N LEU A 131 2.15 -4.51 -1.06
CA LEU A 131 0.88 -5.14 -1.45
C LEU A 131 1.01 -6.67 -1.56
N GLY A 132 1.81 -7.29 -0.69
CA GLY A 132 2.07 -8.73 -0.69
C GLY A 132 3.03 -9.24 -1.78
N ASN A 133 3.56 -8.36 -2.63
CA ASN A 133 4.50 -8.71 -3.71
C ASN A 133 5.92 -8.27 -3.35
N GLY A 134 6.90 -9.16 -3.48
CA GLY A 134 8.31 -8.87 -3.20
C GLY A 134 9.00 -10.01 -2.45
N ALA A 135 10.07 -9.69 -1.72
CA ALA A 135 10.82 -10.65 -0.92
C ALA A 135 10.36 -10.68 0.54
N TYR A 136 10.69 -11.76 1.24
CA TYR A 136 10.29 -12.02 2.62
C TYR A 136 11.44 -11.92 3.63
N TYR A 137 12.52 -11.22 3.25
CA TYR A 137 13.63 -10.97 4.16
C TYR A 137 13.19 -10.02 5.28
N ALA A 138 12.39 -9.00 4.97
CA ALA A 138 11.89 -8.01 5.89
C ALA A 138 10.35 -7.90 5.85
N PRO A 139 9.70 -7.26 6.83
CA PRO A 139 8.25 -7.16 6.90
C PRO A 139 7.59 -6.46 5.70
N ASP A 140 6.30 -6.74 5.49
CA ASP A 140 5.49 -6.09 4.46
C ASP A 140 5.32 -4.59 4.74
N LEU A 141 5.54 -3.75 3.73
CA LEU A 141 5.50 -2.30 3.86
C LEU A 141 4.13 -1.69 3.55
N THR A 142 3.13 -2.48 3.14
CA THR A 142 1.79 -1.99 2.73
C THR A 142 1.18 -1.08 3.77
N LYS A 143 1.35 -1.42 5.04
CA LYS A 143 0.78 -0.70 6.18
C LYS A 143 1.87 -0.15 7.12
N ALA A 144 3.10 0.07 6.63
CA ALA A 144 4.24 0.47 7.47
C ALA A 144 4.01 1.77 8.27
N TRP A 145 3.28 2.75 7.70
CA TRP A 145 2.93 4.00 8.41
C TRP A 145 2.12 3.76 9.70
N LEU A 146 1.42 2.63 9.73
CA LEU A 146 0.49 2.27 10.77
C LEU A 146 1.10 1.36 11.85
N ASP A 147 2.38 0.99 11.71
CA ASP A 147 3.10 0.19 12.70
C ASP A 147 3.19 0.93 14.05
N PRO A 148 2.80 0.29 15.17
CA PRO A 148 2.87 0.87 16.50
C PRO A 148 4.27 1.36 16.91
N ALA A 149 5.33 0.78 16.35
CA ALA A 149 6.71 1.17 16.63
C ALA A 149 6.98 2.67 16.32
N TRP A 150 6.23 3.26 15.38
CA TRP A 150 6.32 4.69 15.06
C TRP A 150 5.32 5.57 15.82
N GLY A 151 4.38 4.97 16.55
CA GLY A 151 3.36 5.69 17.31
C GLY A 151 3.91 6.40 18.56
N PRO A 152 3.06 7.12 19.30
CA PRO A 152 3.45 7.82 20.54
C PRO A 152 4.01 6.88 21.63
N GLU A 153 3.53 5.63 21.67
CA GLU A 153 3.99 4.59 22.59
C GLU A 153 5.10 3.72 21.99
N GLY A 154 5.50 3.99 20.75
CA GLY A 154 6.51 3.24 20.02
C GLY A 154 7.94 3.68 20.36
N SER A 155 8.91 2.80 20.16
CA SER A 155 10.32 3.07 20.46
C SER A 155 11.02 3.94 19.40
N MET A 156 10.53 3.99 18.15
CA MET A 156 11.30 4.54 17.03
C MET A 156 11.50 6.06 17.13
N GLN A 157 10.53 6.81 17.65
CA GLN A 157 10.68 8.26 17.86
C GLN A 157 11.80 8.56 18.86
N ALA A 158 11.81 7.84 20.00
CA ALA A 158 12.87 7.96 21.00
C ALA A 158 14.23 7.50 20.46
N MET A 159 14.29 6.38 19.74
CA MET A 159 15.53 5.85 19.15
C MET A 159 16.15 6.82 18.14
N THR A 160 15.32 7.43 17.29
CA THR A 160 15.76 8.37 16.25
C THR A 160 15.94 9.81 16.75
N GLY A 161 15.50 10.10 17.98
CA GLY A 161 15.52 11.44 18.56
C GLY A 161 14.58 12.43 17.85
N LYS A 162 13.52 11.93 17.20
CA LYS A 162 12.52 12.74 16.49
C LYS A 162 11.21 12.78 17.26
N ASN A 163 10.44 13.85 17.07
CA ASN A 163 9.19 14.09 17.81
C ASN A 163 7.93 13.71 17.01
N THR A 164 8.09 13.33 15.75
CA THR A 164 6.99 12.92 14.89
C THR A 164 7.30 11.59 14.22
N LYS A 165 6.23 10.89 13.85
CA LYS A 165 6.29 9.61 13.15
C LYS A 165 7.03 9.74 11.82
N GLU A 166 6.68 10.74 11.03
CA GLU A 166 7.23 10.94 9.70
C GLU A 166 8.72 11.28 9.72
N GLU A 167 9.17 12.08 10.70
CA GLU A 167 10.58 12.40 10.85
C GLU A 167 11.38 11.20 11.34
N ALA A 168 10.83 10.42 12.27
CA ALA A 168 11.45 9.19 12.75
C ALA A 168 11.62 8.16 11.62
N MET A 169 10.59 7.97 10.78
CA MET A 169 10.68 7.09 9.61
C MET A 169 11.74 7.59 8.62
N ALA A 170 11.77 8.90 8.34
CA ALA A 170 12.75 9.48 7.42
C ALA A 170 14.18 9.37 7.95
N GLU A 171 14.39 9.54 9.25
CA GLU A 171 15.70 9.36 9.89
C GLU A 171 16.17 7.91 9.82
N PHE A 172 15.27 6.95 10.12
CA PHE A 172 15.57 5.53 9.99
C PHE A 172 15.95 5.14 8.56
N LEU A 173 15.23 5.64 7.55
CA LEU A 173 15.53 5.34 6.15
C LEU A 173 16.90 5.86 5.70
N GLN A 174 17.35 7.00 6.23
CA GLN A 174 18.66 7.59 5.93
C GLN A 174 19.79 6.85 6.65
N ASN A 175 19.54 6.41 7.89
CA ASN A 175 20.56 5.86 8.79
C ASN A 175 20.15 4.50 9.41
N PRO A 176 19.76 3.49 8.61
CA PRO A 176 19.14 2.26 9.15
C PRO A 176 20.07 1.47 10.06
N SER A 177 21.39 1.50 9.81
CA SER A 177 22.38 0.80 10.62
C SER A 177 22.57 1.37 12.02
N GLN A 178 22.12 2.60 12.28
CA GLN A 178 22.21 3.24 13.60
C GLN A 178 21.08 2.81 14.55
N TYR A 179 20.03 2.18 14.02
CA TYR A 179 18.82 1.80 14.76
C TYR A 179 18.51 0.31 14.60
N PRO A 180 19.37 -0.60 15.11
CA PRO A 180 19.14 -2.02 15.01
C PRO A 180 17.91 -2.42 15.85
N THR A 181 16.80 -2.74 15.18
CA THR A 181 15.56 -3.21 15.81
C THR A 181 15.40 -4.73 15.75
N HIS A 182 16.11 -5.38 14.83
CA HIS A 182 16.03 -6.82 14.57
C HIS A 182 17.38 -7.39 14.12
N GLU A 183 17.53 -8.72 14.19
CA GLU A 183 18.69 -9.44 13.66
C GLU A 183 18.91 -9.18 12.16
N ARG A 184 17.80 -9.02 11.42
CA ARG A 184 17.81 -8.67 10.00
C ARG A 184 17.86 -7.14 9.88
N MET A 185 18.99 -6.63 9.42
CA MET A 185 19.21 -5.20 9.27
C MET A 185 18.94 -4.72 7.84
N MET A 186 18.34 -3.55 7.72
CA MET A 186 18.26 -2.83 6.44
C MET A 186 19.64 -2.24 6.12
N PRO A 187 20.21 -2.50 4.93
CA PRO A 187 21.48 -1.90 4.52
C PRO A 187 21.32 -0.40 4.31
N ASN A 188 22.42 0.37 4.42
CA ASN A 188 22.40 1.76 4.02
C ASN A 188 22.37 1.86 2.49
N LEU A 189 21.26 2.37 1.94
CA LEU A 189 21.02 2.50 0.50
C LEU A 189 21.36 3.91 -0.03
N GLY A 190 21.96 4.76 0.80
CA GLY A 190 22.24 6.17 0.47
C GLY A 190 20.97 6.93 0.11
N ILE A 191 19.91 6.74 0.90
CA ILE A 191 18.65 7.46 0.74
C ILE A 191 18.88 8.90 1.21
N THR A 192 18.56 9.89 0.37
CA THR A 192 18.68 11.31 0.74
C THR A 192 17.51 11.77 1.60
N ALA A 193 17.61 12.94 2.24
CA ALA A 193 16.51 13.51 3.02
C ALA A 193 15.24 13.74 2.17
N GLU A 194 15.40 14.16 0.91
CA GLU A 194 14.28 14.39 -0.01
C GLU A 194 13.62 13.07 -0.43
N GLU A 195 14.43 12.07 -0.79
CA GLU A 195 13.96 10.71 -1.09
C GLU A 195 13.26 10.08 0.12
N ALA A 196 13.80 10.26 1.33
CA ALA A 196 13.21 9.77 2.56
C ALA A 196 11.83 10.39 2.81
N LYS A 197 11.69 11.71 2.65
CA LYS A 197 10.38 12.39 2.77
C LYS A 197 9.37 11.84 1.76
N GLY A 198 9.79 11.68 0.50
CA GLY A 198 8.96 11.06 -0.54
C GLY A 198 8.57 9.62 -0.20
N LEU A 199 9.52 8.80 0.24
CA LEU A 199 9.30 7.41 0.65
C LEU A 199 8.29 7.31 1.78
N VAL A 200 8.42 8.14 2.83
CA VAL A 200 7.45 8.16 3.93
C VAL A 200 6.07 8.59 3.42
N ALA A 201 5.98 9.57 2.52
CA ALA A 201 4.70 9.97 1.92
C ALA A 201 4.06 8.80 1.15
N PHE A 202 4.87 8.10 0.36
CA PHE A 202 4.45 6.91 -0.38
C PHE A 202 3.98 5.79 0.57
N LEU A 203 4.70 5.50 1.65
CA LEU A 203 4.30 4.49 2.64
C LEU A 203 3.03 4.89 3.39
N LYS A 204 2.86 6.19 3.71
CA LYS A 204 1.62 6.74 4.26
C LYS A 204 0.46 6.53 3.31
N HIS A 205 0.61 6.88 2.03
CA HIS A 205 -0.40 6.67 0.98
C HIS A 205 -0.72 5.18 0.77
N MET A 206 0.28 4.29 0.68
CA MET A 206 0.03 2.84 0.55
C MET A 206 -0.81 2.30 1.71
N SER A 207 -0.63 2.85 2.90
CA SER A 207 -1.40 2.45 4.07
C SER A 207 -2.89 2.76 3.95
N THR A 208 -3.26 3.70 3.08
CA THR A 208 -4.66 4.07 2.76
C THR A 208 -5.30 3.21 1.69
N ILE A 209 -4.51 2.42 0.94
CA ILE A 209 -5.04 1.58 -0.14
C ILE A 209 -5.93 0.49 0.47
N ASP A 210 -7.15 0.38 -0.06
CA ASP A 210 -8.06 -0.70 0.28
C ASP A 210 -7.67 -1.97 -0.47
N THR A 211 -7.00 -2.83 0.27
CA THR A 211 -6.44 -4.11 -0.15
C THR A 211 -7.38 -5.29 0.12
N ASN A 212 -8.68 -5.03 0.34
CA ASN A 212 -9.68 -6.05 0.68
C ASN A 212 -9.29 -6.90 1.91
N GLY A 213 -8.74 -6.25 2.94
CA GLY A 213 -8.39 -6.91 4.21
C GLY A 213 -6.99 -7.50 4.27
N PHE A 214 -6.11 -7.21 3.29
CA PHE A 214 -4.69 -7.54 3.37
C PHE A 214 -3.85 -6.39 4.02
N PRO A 215 -2.78 -6.69 4.78
CA PRO A 215 -2.46 -8.00 5.32
C PRO A 215 -3.47 -8.40 6.37
N ARG A 216 -3.79 -9.70 6.43
CA ARG A 216 -4.78 -10.21 7.38
C ARG A 216 -4.22 -10.09 8.80
N ASN A 217 -5.06 -9.68 9.75
CA ASN A 217 -4.68 -9.49 11.15
C ASN A 217 -3.53 -8.48 11.30
N PHE A 218 -3.63 -7.31 10.65
CA PHE A 218 -2.65 -6.25 10.77
C PHE A 218 -2.74 -5.59 12.15
N GLY A 219 -2.36 -6.34 13.20
CA GLY A 219 -1.78 -5.94 14.49
C GLY A 219 -2.38 -4.79 15.31
N LYS A 220 -3.50 -4.18 14.91
CA LYS A 220 -4.01 -2.96 15.55
C LYS A 220 -4.99 -3.18 16.69
N ILE A 221 -5.41 -4.42 16.90
CA ILE A 221 -6.38 -4.73 17.94
C ILE A 221 -5.64 -5.38 19.09
N GLN A 222 -5.54 -4.64 20.20
CA GLN A 222 -5.34 -5.26 21.51
C GLN A 222 -6.51 -6.24 21.72
N GLY A 223 -6.26 -7.55 21.59
CA GLY A 223 -7.29 -8.60 21.64
C GLY A 223 -7.64 -9.30 20.31
N ALA A 224 -6.93 -9.07 19.20
CA ALA A 224 -7.00 -10.00 18.07
C ALA A 224 -6.36 -11.35 18.46
N VAL A 225 -6.90 -12.46 17.92
CA VAL A 225 -6.61 -13.86 18.29
C VAL A 225 -5.11 -14.23 18.28
N HIS A 226 -4.26 -13.44 17.62
CA HIS A 226 -2.80 -13.59 17.60
C HIS A 226 -2.03 -12.27 17.75
N GLY A 227 -2.66 -11.21 18.27
CA GLY A 227 -1.93 -10.03 18.73
C GLY A 227 -1.09 -10.43 19.93
N LYS A 228 0.20 -10.69 19.70
CA LYS A 228 1.17 -10.68 20.79
C LYS A 228 1.42 -9.26 21.22
#